data_AF-A0A4P2Q584-F1
#
_entry.id   AF-A0A4P2Q584-F1
#
_cell.length_a   1.000
_cell.length_b   1.000
_cell.length_c   1.000
_cell.angle_alpha   90.00
_cell.angle_beta   90.00
_cell.angle_gamma   90.00
#
_symmetry.space_group_name_H-M   'P 1'
#
loop_
_entity.id
_entity.type
_entity.pdbx_description
1 polymer ?
#
loop_
_entity_poly.entity_id
_entity_poly.type
_entity_poly.pdbx_seq_one_letter_code
_entity_poly.pdbx_strand_id
1 'polypeptide(L)' 'MIDAMAYFVFRNFPDNTPIPDDCYGCDGTPDWAALLEWICPELSRDEAERLAAIGEASGRGPNLAGLKRLVEEHARP' A
#
# COMPACT_ATOMS: atom_id res chain seq x y z
N MET A 1 -2.39 -25.80 -12.17
CA MET A 1 -1.84 -24.99 -11.06
C MET A 1 -0.84 -24.05 -11.68
N ILE A 2 -1.33 -22.90 -12.15
CA ILE A 2 -0.46 -21.86 -12.70
C ILE A 2 -0.28 -20.91 -11.53
N ASP A 3 0.94 -20.91 -10.99
CA ASP A 3 1.39 -19.96 -9.98
C ASP A 3 1.23 -18.56 -10.58
N ALA A 4 0.14 -17.89 -10.21
CA ALA A 4 -0.10 -16.52 -10.60
C ALA A 4 0.89 -15.68 -9.81
N MET A 5 2.11 -15.53 -10.34
CA MET A 5 3.01 -14.44 -9.97
C MET A 5 2.24 -13.14 -10.22
N ALA A 6 1.55 -12.66 -9.20
CA ALA A 6 0.90 -11.35 -9.19
C ALA A 6 2.04 -10.34 -9.23
N TYR A 7 2.42 -9.94 -10.44
CA TYR A 7 3.37 -8.86 -10.64
C TYR A 7 2.66 -7.56 -10.29
N PHE A 8 2.66 -7.19 -9.01
CA PHE A 8 2.10 -5.92 -8.57
C PHE A 8 2.81 -4.77 -9.29
N VAL A 9 2.08 -4.07 -10.17
CA VAL A 9 2.59 -2.87 -10.83
C VAL A 9 2.40 -1.69 -9.89
N PHE A 10 3.52 -1.20 -9.34
CA PHE A 10 3.50 0.05 -8.60
C PHE A 10 3.27 1.23 -9.54
N ARG A 11 2.38 2.15 -9.16
CA ARG A 11 2.35 3.47 -9.78
C ARG A 11 3.70 4.14 -9.57
N ASN A 12 4.33 4.52 -10.69
CA ASN A 12 5.60 5.22 -10.67
C ASN A 12 5.33 6.70 -10.38
N PHE A 13 5.35 7.06 -9.10
CA PHE A 13 5.29 8.44 -8.65
C PHE A 13 6.71 9.02 -8.54
N PRO A 14 6.95 10.27 -8.98
CA PRO A 14 8.13 10.99 -8.51
C PRO A 14 8.10 11.06 -6.97
N ASP A 15 9.25 10.88 -6.29
CA ASP A 15 9.32 10.75 -4.82
C ASP A 15 8.70 11.92 -4.04
N ASN A 16 8.51 13.07 -4.68
CA ASN A 16 7.86 14.27 -4.12
C ASN A 16 6.36 14.38 -4.43
N THR A 17 5.72 13.30 -4.90
CA THR A 17 4.27 13.33 -5.17
C THR A 17 3.51 13.49 -3.86
N PRO A 18 2.69 14.54 -3.71
CA PRO A 18 1.87 14.69 -2.51
C PRO A 18 0.86 13.54 -2.44
N ILE A 19 0.66 13.01 -1.23
CA ILE A 19 -0.38 12.02 -0.96
C ILE A 19 -1.75 12.69 -1.21
N PRO A 20 -2.68 12.04 -1.93
CA PRO A 20 -4.01 12.58 -2.16
C PRO A 20 -4.76 12.78 -0.84
N ASP A 21 -5.60 13.81 -0.74
CA ASP A 21 -6.50 14.03 0.40
C ASP A 21 -7.39 12.79 0.68
N ASP A 22 -7.80 12.06 -0.36
CA ASP A 22 -8.60 10.83 -0.25
C ASP A 22 -7.87 9.66 0.45
N CYS A 23 -6.55 9.79 0.67
CA CYS A 23 -5.75 8.84 1.43
C CYS A 23 -5.60 9.24 2.90
N TYR A 24 -6.38 10.21 3.37
CA TYR A 24 -6.47 10.58 4.79
C TYR A 24 -7.86 10.28 5.32
N GLY A 25 -7.93 9.73 6.53
CA GLY A 25 -9.16 9.57 7.29
C GLY A 25 -9.72 10.91 7.79
N CYS A 26 -10.94 10.89 8.31
CA CYS A 26 -11.63 12.08 8.82
C CYS A 26 -10.89 12.82 9.95
N ASP A 27 -9.98 12.15 10.64
CA ASP A 27 -9.13 12.71 11.71
C ASP A 27 -7.79 13.25 11.19
N GLY A 28 -7.58 13.26 9.86
CA GLY A 28 -6.33 13.68 9.24
C GLY A 28 -5.21 12.66 9.36
N THR A 29 -5.50 11.44 9.86
CA THR A 29 -4.53 10.36 9.88
C THR A 29 -4.46 9.71 8.50
N PRO A 30 -3.28 9.24 8.05
CA PRO A 30 -3.18 8.60 6.74
C PRO A 30 -3.88 7.23 6.77
N ASP A 31 -4.80 7.02 5.84
CA ASP A 31 -5.48 5.74 5.61
C ASP A 31 -4.53 4.81 4.84
N TRP A 32 -4.01 3.80 5.54
CA TRP A 32 -3.07 2.85 4.97
C TRP A 32 -3.65 2.03 3.83
N ALA A 33 -4.92 1.63 3.90
CA ALA A 33 -5.55 0.85 2.84
C ALA A 33 -5.69 1.69 1.58
N ALA A 34 -6.17 2.93 1.71
CA ALA A 34 -6.28 3.87 0.60
C ALA A 34 -4.90 4.20 0.00
N LEU A 35 -3.86 4.33 0.82
CA LEU A 35 -2.49 4.52 0.37
C LEU A 35 -1.95 3.32 -0.42
N LEU A 36 -2.23 2.11 0.04
CA LEU A 36 -1.83 0.86 -0.62
C LEU A 36 -2.54 0.69 -1.97
N GLU A 37 -3.85 0.93 -2.03
CA GLU A 37 -4.63 0.97 -3.28
C GLU A 37 -4.12 2.06 -4.22
N TRP A 38 -3.71 3.21 -3.68
CA TRP A 38 -3.18 4.30 -4.48
C TRP A 38 -1.81 3.97 -5.10
N ILE A 39 -0.89 3.35 -4.35
CA ILE A 39 0.43 2.93 -4.88
C ILE A 39 0.35 1.69 -5.75
N CYS A 40 -0.60 0.80 -5.49
CA CYS A 40 -0.76 -0.46 -6.17
C CYS A 40 -2.25 -0.73 -6.43
N PRO A 41 -2.80 -0.22 -7.56
CA PRO A 41 -4.21 -0.35 -7.87
C PRO A 41 -4.63 -1.79 -8.21
N GLU A 42 -3.70 -2.73 -8.28
CA GLU A 42 -3.98 -4.16 -8.47
C GLU A 42 -4.28 -4.89 -7.15
N LEU A 43 -4.01 -4.28 -6.00
CA LEU A 43 -4.46 -4.82 -4.72
C LEU A 43 -5.98 -4.77 -4.65
N SER A 44 -6.59 -5.90 -4.27
CA SER A 44 -7.98 -5.87 -3.81
C SER A 44 -8.09 -5.12 -2.49
N ARG A 45 -9.29 -4.62 -2.19
CA ARG A 45 -9.58 -3.93 -0.94
C ARG A 45 -9.23 -4.78 0.28
N ASP A 46 -9.57 -6.08 0.27
CA ASP A 46 -9.24 -7.02 1.33
C ASP A 46 -7.73 -7.19 1.54
N GLU A 47 -6.94 -7.22 0.46
CA GLU A 47 -5.47 -7.31 0.54
C GLU A 47 -4.86 -6.01 1.08
N ALA A 48 -5.35 -4.86 0.61
CA ALA A 48 -4.93 -3.56 1.10
C ALA A 48 -5.22 -3.40 2.61
N GLU A 49 -6.40 -3.81 3.07
CA GLU A 49 -6.75 -3.77 4.51
C GLU A 49 -5.89 -4.71 5.37
N ARG A 50 -5.56 -5.91 4.86
CA ARG A 50 -4.63 -6.81 5.56
C ARG A 50 -3.23 -6.22 5.67
N LEU A 51 -2.72 -5.64 4.58
CA LEU A 51 -1.40 -5.01 4.56
C LEU A 51 -1.36 -3.73 5.40
N ALA A 52 -2.47 -2.99 5.46
CA ALA A 52 -2.64 -1.86 6.37
C ALA A 52 -2.48 -2.31 7.82
N ALA A 53 -3.18 -3.36 8.25
CA ALA A 53 -3.05 -3.90 9.60
C ALA A 53 -1.61 -4.34 9.93
N ILE A 54 -0.89 -4.94 8.98
CA ILE A 54 0.53 -5.33 9.14
C ILE A 54 1.43 -4.09 9.25
N GLY A 55 1.20 -3.09 8.41
CA GLY A 55 1.95 -1.84 8.38
C GLY A 55 1.78 -1.03 9.67
N GLU A 56 0.54 -0.87 10.12
CA GLU A 56 0.19 -0.23 11.38
C GLU A 56 0.83 -0.95 12.58
N ALA A 57 0.74 -2.28 12.62
CA ALA A 57 1.34 -3.08 13.69
C ALA A 57 2.88 -3.00 13.71
N SER A 58 3.51 -2.69 12.57
CA SER A 58 4.96 -2.54 12.46
C SER A 58 5.48 -1.22 13.04
N GLY A 59 4.59 -0.30 13.44
CA GLY A 59 4.93 0.99 14.05
C GLY A 59 5.71 1.94 13.13
N ARG A 60 5.81 1.63 11.84
CA ARG A 60 6.42 2.51 10.83
C ARG A 60 5.35 3.45 10.34
N GLY A 61 5.65 4.74 10.18
CA GLY A 61 4.72 5.67 9.55
C GLY A 61 4.46 5.30 8.07
N PRO A 62 3.33 5.70 7.50
CA PRO A 62 2.96 5.39 6.11
C PRO A 62 3.78 6.25 5.14
N ASN A 63 5.03 5.86 4.91
CA ASN A 63 5.87 6.44 3.87
C ASN A 63 5.87 5.56 2.62
N LEU A 64 6.10 6.17 1.46
CA LEU A 64 6.04 5.50 0.15
C LEU A 64 6.96 4.26 0.10
N ALA A 65 8.16 4.35 0.68
CA ALA A 65 9.12 3.25 0.70
C ALA A 65 8.65 2.06 1.56
N GLY A 66 8.01 2.32 2.70
CA GLY A 66 7.45 1.31 3.58
C GLY A 66 6.24 0.63 2.96
N LEU A 67 5.36 1.40 2.32
CA LEU A 67 4.20 0.87 1.59
C LEU A 67 4.65 -0.03 0.43
N LYS A 68 5.60 0.42 -0.41
CA LYS A 68 6.16 -0.40 -1.50
C LYS A 68 6.74 -1.70 -0.96
N ARG A 69 7.54 -1.61 0.11
CA ARG A 69 8.15 -2.79 0.74
C ARG A 69 7.11 -3.78 1.26
N LEU A 70 6.02 -3.31 1.89
CA LEU A 70 4.94 -4.19 2.37
C LEU A 70 4.30 -4.98 1.24
N VAL A 71 4.02 -4.32 0.11
CA VAL A 71 3.46 -4.98 -1.08
C VAL A 71 4.48 -5.95 -1.69
N GLU A 72 5.76 -5.58 -1.78
CA GLU A 72 6.81 -6.48 -2.27
C GLU A 72 7.00 -7.72 -1.37
N GLU A 73 6.89 -7.56 -0.05
CA GLU A 73 6.97 -8.67 0.90
C GLU A 73 5.72 -9.56 0.83
N HIS A 74 4.56 -9.00 0.52
CA HIS A 74 3.32 -9.75 0.26
C HIS A 74 3.35 -10.55 -1.05
N ALA A 75 3.95 -9.96 -2.09
CA ALA A 75 4.10 -10.57 -3.41
C ALA A 75 5.12 -11.72 -3.46
N ARG A 76 5.95 -11.83 -2.41
CA ARG A 76 6.99 -12.85 -2.33
C ARG A 76 6.34 -14.21 -1.95
N PRO A 77 6.61 -15.28 -2.71
CA PRO A 77 6.09 -16.61 -2.41
C PRO A 77 6.63 -17.20 -1.10
#